data_AF-A0A7X8ZXD3-F1
#
_entry.id   AF-A0A7X8ZXD3-F1
#
_cell.length_a   1.000
_cell.length_b   1.000
_cell.length_c   1.000
_cell.angle_alpha   90.00
_cell.angle_beta   90.00
_cell.angle_gamma   90.00
#
_symmetry.space_group_name_H-M   'P 1'
#
loop_
_entity.id
_entity.type
_entity.pdbx_description
1 polymer ?
#
loop_
_entity_poly.entity_id
_entity_poly.type
_entity_poly.pdbx_seq_one_letter_code
_entity_poly.pdbx_strand_id
1 'polypeptide(L)'
;MFNIDFIEIASTFIVLFAIIDATGSVPIFLNLRSQGKSINPAQASIYSFVILIVFLFIGEWILGLFQVDLQSFAVAGGFVLFIISIEMIFGVEVFKNDGPDESSTLVPVVFPLLAGPGSFT
;
A
#
# COMPACT_ATOMS: atom_id res chain seq x y z
N MET A 1 -6.12 28.72 -25.13
CA MET A 1 -6.13 29.47 -23.85
C MET A 1 -6.45 28.43 -22.79
N PHE A 2 -5.49 28.07 -21.93
CA PHE A 2 -5.75 27.10 -20.85
C PHE A 2 -6.71 27.75 -19.86
N ASN A 3 -7.95 27.27 -19.83
CA ASN A 3 -8.93 27.71 -18.85
C ASN A 3 -8.67 26.89 -17.58
N ILE A 4 -8.13 27.51 -16.53
CA ILE A 4 -7.86 26.83 -15.26
C ILE A 4 -9.17 26.78 -14.49
N ASP A 5 -9.77 25.60 -14.44
CA ASP A 5 -10.96 25.35 -13.62
C ASP A 5 -10.55 24.92 -12.21
N PHE A 6 -10.71 25.83 -11.25
CA PHE A 6 -10.36 25.57 -9.84
C PHE A 6 -11.23 24.50 -9.20
N ILE A 7 -12.47 24.34 -9.66
CA ILE A 7 -13.39 23.32 -9.14
C ILE A 7 -12.92 21.95 -9.62
N GLU A 8 -12.54 21.83 -10.89
CA GLU A 8 -12.00 20.58 -11.45
C GLU A 8 -10.70 20.14 -10.76
N ILE A 9 -9.80 21.10 -10.48
CA ILE A 9 -8.56 20.85 -9.75
C ILE A 9 -8.86 20.36 -8.32
N ALA A 10 -9.76 21.06 -7.61
CA ALA A 10 -10.12 20.69 -6.24
C ALA A 10 -10.79 19.32 -6.17
N SER A 11 -11.73 19.02 -7.09
CA SER A 11 -12.40 17.73 -7.17
C SER A 11 -11.40 16.60 -7.44
N THR A 12 -10.51 16.78 -8.40
CA THR A 12 -9.48 15.78 -8.73
C THR A 12 -8.52 15.56 -7.56
N PHE A 13 -8.11 16.65 -6.89
CA PHE A 13 -7.25 16.58 -5.72
C PHE A 13 -7.91 15.77 -4.59
N ILE A 14 -9.19 16.04 -4.26
CA ILE A 14 -9.90 15.33 -3.19
C ILE A 14 -9.98 13.84 -3.50
N VAL A 15 -10.29 13.47 -4.75
CA VAL A 15 -10.34 12.07 -5.19
C VAL A 15 -8.97 11.40 -5.05
N LEU A 16 -7.91 12.01 -5.58
CA LEU A 16 -6.56 11.46 -5.48
C LEU A 16 -6.07 11.37 -4.03
N PHE A 17 -6.36 12.38 -3.21
CA PHE A 17 -6.00 12.40 -1.79
C PHE A 17 -6.66 11.24 -1.03
N ALA A 18 -7.94 10.98 -1.31
CA ALA A 18 -8.66 9.85 -0.73
C ALA A 18 -8.12 8.49 -1.20
N ILE A 19 -7.78 8.36 -2.49
CA ILE A 19 -7.22 7.12 -3.05
C ILE A 19 -5.82 6.81 -2.50
N ILE A 20 -4.96 7.83 -2.37
CA ILE A 20 -3.59 7.67 -1.84
C ILE A 20 -3.61 7.34 -0.34
N ASP A 21 -4.65 7.76 0.38
CA ASP A 21 -4.82 7.59 1.83
C ASP A 21 -3.56 7.99 2.64
N ALA A 22 -3.05 9.19 2.35
CA ALA A 22 -1.84 9.71 2.98
C ALA A 22 -1.98 9.82 4.51
N THR A 23 -3.15 10.24 4.99
CA THR A 23 -3.43 10.40 6.41
C THR A 23 -3.63 9.06 7.11
N GLY A 24 -4.39 8.14 6.51
CA GLY A 24 -4.64 6.81 7.09
C GLY A 24 -3.37 5.98 7.20
N SER A 25 -2.39 6.20 6.34
CA SER A 25 -1.09 5.51 6.36
C SER A 25 -0.14 5.97 7.48
N VAL A 26 -0.30 7.19 8.02
CA VAL A 26 0.62 7.78 9.02
C VAL A 26 0.91 6.88 10.22
N PRO A 27 -0.09 6.30 10.91
CA PRO A 27 0.16 5.54 12.11
C PRO A 27 0.93 4.23 11.82
N ILE A 28 0.87 3.69 10.60
CA ILE A 28 1.66 2.52 10.18
C ILE A 28 3.15 2.89 10.16
N PHE A 29 3.50 4.03 9.54
CA PHE A 29 4.88 4.51 9.52
C PHE A 29 5.41 4.86 10.93
N LEU A 30 4.56 5.41 11.80
CA LEU A 30 4.94 5.70 13.18
C LEU A 30 5.21 4.42 13.99
N ASN A 31 4.38 3.39 13.83
CA ASN A 31 4.56 2.10 14.50
C ASN A 31 5.85 1.40 14.04
N LEU A 32 6.14 1.37 12.74
CA LEU A 32 7.40 0.80 12.24
C LEU A 32 8.62 1.56 12.80
N ARG A 33 8.54 2.89 12.85
CA ARG A 33 9.63 3.71 13.41
C ARG A 33 9.80 3.49 14.92
N SER A 34 8.73 3.29 15.69
CA SER A 34 8.82 3.01 17.12
C SER A 34 9.41 1.64 17.42
N GLN A 35 9.28 0.67 16.50
CA GLN A 35 9.97 -0.62 16.54
C GLN A 35 11.46 -0.54 16.14
N GLY A 36 12.01 0.66 15.89
CA GLY A 36 13.40 0.84 15.47
C GLY A 36 13.65 0.50 13.99
N LYS A 37 12.60 0.24 13.21
CA LYS A 37 12.74 -0.11 11.79
C LYS A 37 13.03 1.14 10.97
N SER A 38 14.06 1.05 10.12
CA SER A 38 14.38 2.10 9.16
C SER A 38 13.62 1.87 7.86
N ILE A 39 12.94 2.90 7.37
CA ILE A 39 12.21 2.87 6.10
C ILE A 39 12.92 3.83 5.16
N ASN A 40 13.31 3.34 3.99
CA ASN A 40 13.90 4.16 2.94
C ASN A 40 12.80 4.61 1.96
N PRO A 41 12.41 5.90 1.93
CA PRO A 41 11.31 6.36 1.09
C PRO A 41 11.58 6.21 -0.41
N ALA A 42 12.83 6.35 -0.84
CA ALA A 42 13.22 6.22 -2.24
C ALA A 42 13.09 4.75 -2.69
N GLN A 43 13.57 3.81 -1.87
CA GLN A 43 13.41 2.38 -2.16
C GLN A 43 11.94 1.97 -2.13
N ALA A 44 11.18 2.42 -1.13
CA ALA A 44 9.74 2.14 -1.06
C ALA A 44 9.01 2.62 -2.32
N SER A 45 9.32 3.84 -2.77
CA SER A 45 8.70 4.42 -3.98
C SER A 45 9.08 3.65 -5.24
N ILE A 46 10.36 3.34 -5.43
CA ILE A 46 10.86 2.61 -6.61
C ILE A 46 10.27 1.19 -6.64
N TYR A 47 10.30 0.47 -5.53
CA TYR A 47 9.78 -0.89 -5.46
C TYR A 47 8.26 -0.92 -5.70
N SER A 48 7.52 0.01 -5.09
CA SER A 48 6.07 0.11 -5.32
C SER A 48 5.76 0.45 -6.77
N PHE A 49 6.48 1.39 -7.37
CA PHE A 49 6.34 1.73 -8.79
C PHE A 49 6.60 0.52 -9.69
N VAL A 50 7.69 -0.21 -9.46
CA VAL A 50 8.02 -1.41 -10.24
C VAL A 50 6.93 -2.48 -10.07
N ILE A 51 6.48 -2.75 -8.84
CA ILE A 51 5.42 -3.74 -8.59
C ILE A 51 4.11 -3.33 -9.28
N LEU A 52 3.69 -2.07 -9.15
CA LEU A 52 2.48 -1.56 -9.80
C LEU A 52 2.57 -1.66 -11.32
N ILE A 53 3.69 -1.27 -11.93
CA ILE A 53 3.89 -1.39 -13.37
C ILE A 53 3.86 -2.85 -13.82
N VAL A 54 4.55 -3.74 -13.11
CA VAL A 54 4.53 -5.17 -13.43
C VAL A 54 3.12 -5.71 -13.31
N PHE A 55 2.44 -5.45 -12.20
CA PHE A 55 1.08 -5.94 -11.95
C PHE A 55 0.07 -5.36 -12.96
N LEU A 56 0.24 -4.12 -13.41
CA LEU A 56 -0.59 -3.51 -14.45
C LEU A 56 -0.57 -4.33 -15.75
N PHE A 57 0.60 -4.85 -16.16
CA PHE A 57 0.73 -5.57 -17.43
C PHE A 57 0.47 -7.07 -17.31
N ILE A 58 0.83 -7.70 -16.19
CA ILE A 58 0.80 -9.16 -16.03
C ILE A 58 0.05 -9.66 -14.80
N GLY A 59 -0.50 -8.77 -13.96
CA GLY A 59 -1.14 -9.13 -12.69
C GLY A 59 -2.34 -10.06 -12.87
N GLU A 60 -3.28 -9.72 -13.75
CA GLU A 60 -4.46 -10.55 -14.02
C GLU A 60 -4.07 -11.95 -14.54
N TRP A 61 -3.06 -12.02 -15.42
CA TRP A 61 -2.55 -13.30 -15.91
C TRP A 61 -1.93 -14.14 -14.79
N ILE A 62 -1.11 -13.53 -13.94
CA ILE A 62 -0.51 -14.21 -12.77
C ILE A 62 -1.61 -14.72 -11.83
N LEU A 63 -2.61 -13.90 -11.50
CA LEU A 63 -3.72 -14.29 -10.65
C LEU A 63 -4.53 -15.45 -11.26
N GLY A 64 -4.73 -15.42 -12.58
CA GLY A 64 -5.38 -16.49 -13.33
C GLY A 64 -4.66 -17.84 -13.23
N LEU A 65 -3.32 -17.87 -13.08
CA LEU A 65 -2.57 -19.11 -12.84
C LEU A 65 -2.96 -19.77 -11.51
N PHE A 66 -3.32 -18.97 -10.52
CA PHE A 66 -3.77 -19.43 -9.21
C PHE A 66 -5.30 -19.60 -9.11
N GLN A 67 -6.03 -19.39 -10.22
CA GLN A 67 -7.50 -19.40 -10.26
C GLN A 67 -8.13 -18.38 -9.29
N VAL A 68 -7.48 -17.23 -9.14
CA VAL A 68 -7.94 -16.12 -8.31
C VAL A 68 -8.34 -14.95 -9.20
N ASP A 69 -9.49 -14.33 -8.94
CA ASP A 69 -9.89 -13.09 -9.60
C ASP A 69 -9.34 -11.85 -8.87
N LEU A 70 -9.32 -10.71 -9.58
CA LEU A 70 -8.78 -9.47 -9.05
C LEU A 70 -9.54 -8.98 -7.81
N GLN A 71 -10.85 -9.19 -7.75
CA GLN A 71 -11.70 -8.78 -6.64
C GLN A 71 -11.39 -9.62 -5.39
N SER A 72 -11.25 -10.94 -5.53
CA SER A 72 -10.83 -11.83 -4.46
C SER A 72 -9.44 -11.47 -3.93
N PHE A 73 -8.50 -11.13 -4.82
CA PHE A 73 -7.18 -10.64 -4.42
C PHE A 73 -7.26 -9.32 -3.65
N ALA A 74 -8.09 -8.39 -4.12
CA ALA A 74 -8.31 -7.11 -3.46
C ALA A 74 -8.89 -7.30 -2.04
N VAL A 75 -9.87 -8.19 -1.89
CA VAL A 75 -10.47 -8.54 -0.59
C VAL A 75 -9.42 -9.14 0.35
N ALA A 76 -8.59 -10.08 -0.14
CA ALA A 76 -7.52 -10.68 0.65
C ALA A 76 -6.49 -9.65 1.13
N GLY A 77 -6.05 -8.74 0.25
CA GLY A 77 -5.17 -7.63 0.62
C GLY A 77 -5.82 -6.70 1.65
N GLY A 78 -7.12 -6.44 1.51
CA GLY A 78 -7.88 -5.64 2.47
C GLY A 78 -7.90 -6.26 3.87
N PHE A 79 -8.02 -7.59 3.96
CA PHE A 79 -7.88 -8.30 5.24
C PHE A 79 -6.49 -8.16 5.85
N VAL A 80 -5.42 -8.16 5.05
CA VAL A 80 -4.06 -7.93 5.56
C VAL A 80 -3.95 -6.54 6.18
N LEU A 81 -4.43 -5.50 5.48
CA LEU A 81 -4.43 -4.12 6.01
C LEU A 81 -5.29 -3.97 7.28
N PHE A 82 -6.43 -4.67 7.32
CA PHE A 82 -7.30 -4.70 8.50
C PHE A 82 -6.59 -5.32 9.71
N ILE A 83 -5.88 -6.43 9.52
CA ILE A 83 -5.11 -7.07 10.61
C ILE A 83 -3.98 -6.15 11.10
N ILE A 84 -3.25 -5.49 10.18
CA ILE A 84 -2.23 -4.50 10.54
C ILE A 84 -2.83 -3.38 11.39
N SER A 85 -4.03 -2.91 11.01
CA SER A 85 -4.75 -1.87 11.75
C SER A 85 -5.13 -2.32 13.17
N ILE A 86 -5.57 -3.57 13.34
CA ILE A 86 -5.85 -4.17 14.66
C ILE A 86 -4.58 -4.25 15.48
N GLU A 87 -3.49 -4.78 14.91
CA GLU A 87 -2.18 -4.88 15.56
C GLU A 87 -1.73 -3.51 16.11
N MET A 88 -1.94 -2.45 15.35
CA MET A 88 -1.63 -1.09 15.78
C MET A 88 -2.55 -0.54 16.88
N ILE A 89 -3.86 -0.81 16.82
CA ILE A 89 -4.82 -0.34 17.84
C ILE A 89 -4.58 -1.03 19.18
N PHE A 90 -4.33 -2.34 19.15
CA PHE A 90 -4.20 -3.16 20.36
C PHE A 90 -2.75 -3.34 20.82
N GLY A 91 -1.77 -2.91 20.02
CA GLY A 91 -0.34 -3.07 20.33
C GLY A 91 0.10 -4.53 20.37
N VAL A 92 -0.53 -5.40 19.58
CA VAL A 92 -0.24 -6.84 19.50
C VAL A 92 0.52 -7.13 18.22
N GLU A 93 1.56 -7.96 18.27
CA GLU A 93 2.34 -8.30 17.07
C GLU A 93 1.83 -9.60 16.46
N VAL A 94 1.14 -9.51 15.31
CA VAL A 94 0.63 -10.67 14.56
C VAL A 94 1.58 -11.02 13.42
N PHE A 95 2.09 -10.00 12.73
CA PHE A 95 3.07 -10.17 11.66
C PHE A 95 4.50 -10.07 12.20
N LYS A 96 5.07 -11.23 12.57
CA LYS A 96 6.50 -11.29 12.89
C LYS A 96 7.34 -11.11 11.64
N ASN A 97 8.10 -10.02 11.60
CA ASN A 97 9.09 -9.79 10.57
C ASN A 97 10.48 -10.19 11.12
N ASP A 98 10.73 -11.49 11.20
CA ASP A 98 12.01 -12.07 11.66
C ASP A 98 13.11 -12.01 10.56
N GLY A 99 12.86 -11.27 9.48
CA GLY A 99 13.82 -11.05 8.40
C GLY A 99 14.92 -10.04 8.77
N PRO A 100 15.96 -9.89 7.93
CA PRO A 100 16.97 -8.83 8.11
C PRO A 100 16.28 -7.45 8.22
N ASP A 101 16.78 -6.55 9.06
CA ASP A 101 16.14 -5.24 9.36
C ASP A 101 15.70 -4.43 8.11
N GLU A 102 16.37 -4.62 6.97
CA GLU A 102 16.04 -4.02 5.67
C GLU A 102 14.68 -4.48 5.08
N SER A 103 14.10 -5.58 5.56
CA SER A 103 12.79 -6.10 5.11
C SER A 103 11.61 -5.21 5.48
N SER A 104 11.81 -4.30 6.44
CA SER A 104 10.81 -3.35 6.92
C SER A 104 10.31 -2.38 5.85
N THR A 105 11.16 -2.10 4.86
CA THR A 105 10.77 -1.29 3.70
C THR A 105 9.89 -2.10 2.73
N LEU A 106 10.05 -3.43 2.66
CA LEU A 106 9.25 -4.29 1.79
C LEU A 106 7.88 -4.61 2.39
N VAL A 107 7.85 -5.08 3.65
CA VAL A 107 6.61 -5.47 4.33
C VAL A 107 6.47 -4.72 5.66
N PRO A 108 5.35 -4.02 5.91
CA PRO A 108 4.15 -3.91 5.07
C PRO A 108 4.15 -2.71 4.08
N VAL A 109 5.23 -1.90 4.07
CA VAL A 109 5.23 -0.59 3.39
C VAL A 109 5.09 -0.69 1.88
N VAL A 110 5.96 -1.42 1.19
CA VAL A 110 5.84 -1.59 -0.27
C VAL A 110 4.63 -2.46 -0.59
N PHE A 111 4.47 -3.59 0.09
CA PHE A 111 3.33 -4.47 -0.06
C PHE A 111 2.82 -4.91 1.33
N PRO A 112 1.51 -4.81 1.61
CA PRO A 112 0.42 -4.39 0.72
C PRO A 112 0.02 -2.91 0.86
N LEU A 113 0.80 -2.05 1.53
CA LEU A 113 0.36 -0.66 1.77
C LEU A 113 0.40 0.20 0.50
N LEU A 114 1.55 0.31 -0.17
CA LEU A 114 1.72 1.15 -1.37
C LEU A 114 1.36 0.44 -2.68
N ALA A 115 1.81 -0.79 -2.88
CA ALA A 115 1.44 -1.65 -4.00
C ALA A 115 0.35 -2.63 -3.52
N GLY A 116 -0.80 -2.07 -3.18
CA GLY A 116 -1.84 -2.76 -2.44
C GLY A 116 -3.13 -3.00 -3.22
N PRO A 117 -4.10 -3.71 -2.59
CA PRO A 117 -5.42 -3.93 -3.16
C PRO A 117 -6.09 -2.63 -3.64
N GLY A 118 -6.01 -1.54 -2.87
CA GLY A 118 -6.59 -0.25 -3.24
C GLY A 118 -5.88 0.48 -4.39
N SER A 119 -4.67 0.05 -4.75
CA SER A 119 -3.90 0.60 -5.87
C SER A 119 -4.00 -0.26 -7.13
N PHE A 120 -4.41 -1.53 -7.00
CA PHE A 120 -4.61 -2.45 -8.11
C PHE A 120 -6.03 -2.42 -8.69
N THR A 121 -7.00 -1.91 -7.94
CA THR A 121 -8.41 -1.74 -8.34
C THR A 121 -8.70 -0.33 -8.80
#